data_AF-A0A160T694-F1
#
_entry.id   AF-A0A160T694-F1
#
_cell.length_a   1.000
_cell.length_b   1.000
_cell.length_c   1.000
_cell.angle_alpha   90.00
_cell.angle_beta   90.00
_cell.angle_gamma   90.00
#
_symmetry.space_group_name_H-M   'P 1'
#
loop_
_entity.id
_entity.type
_entity.pdbx_description
1 polymer ?
#
loop_
_entity_poly.entity_id
_entity_poly.type
_entity_poly.pdbx_seq_one_letter_code
_entity_poly.pdbx_strand_id
1 'polypeptide(L)'
;MGIETVADVASVLAMAFFLALVVERIIQFVIRPLVENAVKAAGREPEKVGLILPYISAVMGGLLSYGFGLDLFAAMAEAAGLEPAAWLTQLLTALVVAGGSNLLHDLWPQGQLEGEIELEIEEDGRI
;
A
#
# COMPACT_ATOMS: atom_id res chain seq x y z
N MET A 1 7.49 8.62 33.44
CA MET A 1 7.14 9.33 32.20
C MET A 1 8.10 8.86 31.10
N GLY A 2 7.86 7.71 30.47
CA GLY A 2 8.85 7.17 29.52
C GLY A 2 8.58 5.77 28.95
N ILE A 3 7.54 5.07 29.41
CA ILE A 3 7.13 3.76 28.87
C ILE A 3 5.86 3.88 28.01
N GLU A 4 5.01 4.89 28.25
CA GLU A 4 3.78 5.14 27.49
C GLU A 4 4.06 5.54 26.03
N THR A 5 5.04 6.41 25.78
CA THR A 5 5.25 6.99 24.44
C THR A 5 5.76 6.00 23.38
N VAL A 6 6.64 5.06 23.73
CA VAL A 6 7.24 4.14 22.75
C VAL A 6 6.24 3.06 22.34
N ALA A 7 5.45 2.56 23.30
CA ALA A 7 4.42 1.56 23.03
C ALA A 7 3.31 2.14 22.16
N ASP A 8 2.88 3.38 22.43
CA ASP A 8 1.85 4.07 21.66
C ASP A 8 2.31 4.32 20.22
N VAL A 9 3.53 4.84 20.04
CA VAL A 9 4.13 5.03 18.70
C VAL A 9 4.25 3.69 17.96
N ALA A 10 4.70 2.64 18.63
CA ALA A 10 4.82 1.32 18.02
C ALA A 10 3.46 0.77 17.58
N SER A 11 2.40 0.99 18.37
CA SER A 11 1.04 0.56 18.03
C SER A 11 0.48 1.31 16.82
N VAL A 12 0.70 2.63 16.76
CA VAL A 12 0.33 3.51 15.63
C VAL A 12 1.03 3.06 14.36
N LEU A 13 2.35 2.82 14.43
CA LEU A 13 3.13 2.34 13.29
C LEU A 13 2.73 0.93 12.86
N ALA A 14 2.46 0.02 13.80
CA ALA A 14 1.98 -1.33 13.49
C ALA A 14 0.62 -1.29 12.79
N MET A 15 -0.29 -0.42 13.24
CA MET A 15 -1.58 -0.22 12.60
C MET A 15 -1.43 0.39 11.20
N ALA A 16 -0.62 1.43 11.06
CA ALA A 16 -0.31 2.04 9.77
C ALA A 16 0.25 1.00 8.77
N PHE A 17 1.18 0.16 9.23
CA PHE A 17 1.78 -0.90 8.43
C PHE A 17 0.75 -1.98 8.06
N PHE A 18 -0.08 -2.41 9.00
CA PHE A 18 -1.16 -3.35 8.74
C PHE A 18 -2.13 -2.83 7.67
N LEU A 19 -2.55 -1.56 7.78
CA LEU A 19 -3.43 -0.93 6.80
C LEU A 19 -2.77 -0.80 5.43
N ALA A 20 -1.48 -0.41 5.40
CA ALA A 20 -0.71 -0.37 4.17
C ALA A 20 -0.63 -1.75 3.50
N LEU A 21 -0.46 -2.84 4.27
CA LEU A 21 -0.52 -4.20 3.76
C LEU A 21 -1.91 -4.56 3.20
N VAL A 22 -2.98 -4.19 3.89
CA VAL A 22 -4.35 -4.41 3.41
C VAL A 22 -4.58 -3.69 2.08
N VAL A 23 -4.17 -2.43 1.98
CA VAL A 23 -4.23 -1.64 0.75
C VAL A 23 -3.44 -2.32 -0.36
N GLU A 24 -2.21 -2.74 -0.08
CA GLU A 24 -1.36 -3.43 -1.06
C GLU A 24 -2.01 -4.72 -1.58
N ARG A 25 -2.61 -5.54 -0.70
CA ARG A 25 -3.29 -6.78 -1.11
C ARG A 25 -4.53 -6.51 -1.95
N ILE A 26 -5.30 -5.47 -1.63
CA ILE A 26 -6.44 -5.07 -2.46
C ILE A 26 -5.95 -4.59 -3.83
N ILE A 27 -4.87 -3.80 -3.88
CA ILE A 27 -4.30 -3.35 -5.14
C ILE A 27 -3.84 -4.54 -5.98
N GLN A 28 -3.11 -5.46 -5.36
CA GLN A 28 -2.54 -6.63 -6.03
C GLN A 28 -3.63 -7.55 -6.61
N PHE A 29 -4.60 -7.96 -5.80
CA PHE A 29 -5.54 -9.01 -6.18
C PHE A 29 -6.85 -8.50 -6.80
N VAL A 30 -7.19 -7.24 -6.57
CA VAL A 30 -8.46 -6.66 -7.05
C VAL A 30 -8.19 -5.58 -8.09
N ILE A 31 -7.43 -4.55 -7.75
CA ILE A 31 -7.29 -3.38 -8.61
C ILE A 31 -6.45 -3.68 -9.86
N ARG A 32 -5.25 -4.22 -9.70
CA ARG A 32 -4.33 -4.51 -10.80
C ARG A 32 -4.99 -5.34 -11.91
N PRO A 33 -5.62 -6.50 -11.63
CA PRO A 33 -6.27 -7.27 -12.69
C PRO A 33 -7.46 -6.51 -13.33
N LEU A 34 -8.23 -5.75 -12.55
CA LEU A 34 -9.33 -4.94 -13.09
C LEU A 34 -8.83 -3.85 -14.03
N VAL A 35 -7.78 -3.13 -13.64
CA VAL A 35 -7.19 -2.05 -14.42
C VAL A 35 -6.51 -2.60 -15.68
N GLU A 36 -5.74 -3.69 -15.58
CA GLU A 36 -5.13 -4.34 -16.74
C GLU A 36 -6.17 -4.83 -17.73
N ASN A 37 -7.25 -5.47 -17.26
CA ASN A 37 -8.36 -5.90 -18.12
C ASN A 37 -9.06 -4.71 -18.80
N ALA A 38 -9.27 -3.61 -18.07
CA ALA A 38 -9.87 -2.40 -18.61
C ALA A 38 -8.98 -1.71 -19.67
N VAL A 39 -7.67 -1.64 -19.44
CA VAL A 39 -6.69 -1.08 -20.38
C VAL A 39 -6.60 -1.92 -21.65
N LYS A 40 -6.58 -3.25 -21.52
CA LYS A 40 -6.63 -4.18 -22.67
C LYS A 40 -7.93 -4.04 -23.46
N ALA A 41 -9.07 -3.96 -22.80
CA ALA A 41 -10.37 -3.73 -23.44
C ALA A 41 -10.44 -2.37 -24.18
N ALA A 42 -9.72 -1.36 -23.69
CA ALA A 42 -9.59 -0.06 -24.33
C ALA A 42 -8.55 0.00 -25.48
N GLY A 43 -7.93 -1.14 -25.84
CA GLY A 43 -6.93 -1.21 -26.90
C GLY A 43 -5.63 -0.47 -26.58
N ARG A 44 -5.31 -0.27 -25.30
CA ARG A 44 -4.10 0.43 -24.83
C ARG A 44 -3.08 -0.57 -24.27
N GLU A 45 -1.81 -0.15 -24.26
CA GLU A 45 -0.72 -0.96 -23.73
C GLU A 45 -0.74 -1.03 -22.20
N PRO A 46 -0.56 -2.23 -21.60
CA PRO A 46 -0.58 -2.44 -20.15
C PRO A 46 0.55 -1.73 -19.40
N GLU A 47 1.63 -1.33 -20.06
CA GLU A 47 2.77 -0.66 -19.42
C GLU A 47 2.36 0.66 -18.74
N LYS A 48 1.28 1.30 -19.19
CA LYS A 48 0.76 2.53 -18.59
C LYS A 48 0.04 2.30 -17.25
N VAL A 49 -0.25 1.05 -16.88
CA VAL A 49 -0.94 0.70 -15.63
C VAL A 49 -0.07 1.08 -14.42
N GLY A 50 1.24 0.88 -14.51
CA GLY A 50 2.19 1.24 -13.43
C GLY A 50 2.15 2.71 -13.02
N LEU A 51 1.77 3.61 -13.94
CA LEU A 51 1.66 5.04 -13.65
C LEU A 51 0.40 5.42 -12.85
N ILE A 52 -0.64 4.59 -12.89
CA ILE A 52 -1.96 4.92 -12.31
C ILE A 52 -2.12 4.25 -10.93
N LEU A 53 -1.47 3.10 -10.71
CA LEU A 53 -1.56 2.34 -9.46
C LEU A 53 -1.23 3.16 -8.20
N PRO A 54 -0.22 4.06 -8.17
CA PRO A 54 0.05 4.88 -6.99
C PRO A 54 -1.10 5.82 -6.63
N TYR A 55 -1.82 6.36 -7.62
CA TYR A 55 -2.99 7.21 -7.38
C TYR A 55 -4.16 6.40 -6.84
N ILE A 56 -4.35 5.18 -7.36
CA ILE A 56 -5.38 4.29 -6.83
C ILE A 56 -5.03 3.86 -5.40
N SER A 57 -3.75 3.62 -5.11
CA SER A 57 -3.27 3.37 -3.74
C SER A 57 -3.59 4.53 -2.80
N ALA A 58 -3.32 5.77 -3.24
CA ALA A 58 -3.64 6.97 -2.47
C ALA A 58 -5.14 7.09 -2.15
N VAL A 59 -6.00 6.85 -3.14
CA VAL A 59 -7.45 6.87 -2.96
C VAL A 59 -7.90 5.75 -2.03
N MET A 60 -7.38 4.53 -2.19
CA MET A 60 -7.75 3.37 -1.36
C MET A 60 -7.30 3.54 0.09
N GLY A 61 -6.07 4.01 0.32
CA GLY A 61 -5.56 4.32 1.67
C GLY A 61 -6.38 5.41 2.34
N GLY A 62 -6.77 6.45 1.61
CA GLY A 62 -7.67 7.49 2.11
C GLY A 62 -9.08 6.98 2.44
N LEU A 63 -9.69 6.20 1.53
CA LEU A 63 -11.03 5.64 1.73
C LEU A 63 -11.09 4.64 2.88
N LEU A 64 -10.07 3.79 3.04
CA LEU A 64 -9.99 2.86 4.16
C LEU A 64 -9.80 3.60 5.48
N SER A 65 -8.88 4.57 5.53
CA SER A 65 -8.66 5.38 6.74
C SER A 65 -9.94 6.12 7.14
N TYR A 66 -10.63 6.72 6.16
CA TYR A 66 -11.90 7.42 6.39
C TYR A 66 -13.04 6.48 6.82
N GLY A 67 -13.23 5.36 6.13
CA GLY A 67 -14.32 4.41 6.39
C GLY A 67 -14.24 3.76 7.76
N PHE A 68 -13.03 3.55 8.28
CA PHE A 68 -12.79 3.05 9.64
C PHE A 68 -12.69 4.17 10.69
N GLY A 69 -12.82 5.43 10.31
CA GLY A 69 -12.69 6.58 11.22
C GLY A 69 -11.32 6.68 11.87
N LEU A 70 -10.28 6.22 11.16
CA LEU A 70 -8.93 6.11 11.70
C LEU A 70 -8.23 7.46 11.67
N ASP A 71 -7.81 7.89 12.85
CA ASP A 71 -6.89 8.99 13.02
C ASP A 71 -5.71 8.54 13.88
N LEU A 72 -4.68 8.05 13.19
CA LEU A 72 -3.48 7.50 13.79
C LEU A 72 -2.63 8.59 14.49
N PHE A 73 -2.83 9.86 14.13
CA PHE A 73 -2.01 10.97 14.59
C PHE A 73 -2.68 11.83 15.65
N ALA A 74 -4.01 11.79 15.79
CA ALA A 74 -4.73 12.56 16.81
C ALA A 74 -4.20 12.28 18.24
N ALA A 75 -4.15 11.01 18.64
CA ALA A 75 -3.67 10.62 19.96
C ALA A 75 -2.18 10.98 20.17
N MET A 76 -1.36 10.87 19.13
CA MET A 76 0.05 11.27 19.18
C MET A 76 0.23 12.79 19.34
N ALA A 77 -0.61 13.58 18.66
CA ALA A 77 -0.56 15.02 18.73
C ALA A 77 -1.01 15.53 20.10
N GLU A 78 -2.08 14.97 20.65
CA GLU A 78 -2.55 15.25 22.01
C GLU A 78 -1.47 14.92 23.04
N ALA A 79 -0.81 13.76 22.92
CA ALA A 79 0.31 13.37 23.79
C ALA A 79 1.53 14.31 23.67
N ALA A 80 1.71 14.97 22.53
CA ALA A 80 2.74 15.98 22.30
C ALA A 80 2.34 17.40 22.77
N GLY A 81 1.12 17.58 23.30
CA GLY A 81 0.58 18.88 23.68
C GLY A 81 0.24 19.78 22.50
N LEU A 82 -0.06 19.19 21.33
CA LEU A 82 -0.46 19.89 20.12
C LEU A 82 -1.99 19.81 19.95
N GLU A 83 -2.59 20.87 19.41
CA GLU A 83 -4.00 20.92 19.03
C GLU A 83 -4.14 21.04 17.49
N PRO A 84 -3.81 19.98 16.73
CA PRO A 84 -3.95 20.02 15.28
C PRO A 84 -5.43 19.98 14.88
N ALA A 85 -5.74 20.58 13.74
CA ALA A 85 -7.07 20.44 13.17
C ALA A 85 -7.30 18.97 12.74
N ALA A 86 -8.48 18.40 13.05
CA ALA A 86 -8.78 16.99 12.79
C ALA A 86 -8.62 16.57 11.32
N TRP A 87 -8.91 17.47 10.38
CA TRP A 87 -8.71 17.19 8.95
C TRP A 87 -7.22 16.97 8.59
N LEU A 88 -6.29 17.57 9.34
CA LEU A 88 -4.85 17.46 9.09
C LEU A 88 -4.31 16.11 9.56
N THR A 89 -4.71 15.64 10.74
CA THR A 89 -4.28 14.35 11.30
C THR A 89 -4.88 13.16 10.53
N GLN A 90 -6.12 13.31 10.06
CA GLN A 90 -6.74 12.38 9.11
C GLN A 90 -6.02 12.36 7.76
N LEU A 91 -5.61 13.52 7.22
CA LEU A 91 -4.83 13.60 5.99
C LEU A 91 -3.48 12.90 6.15
N LEU A 92 -2.78 13.12 7.27
CA LEU A 92 -1.52 12.44 7.58
C LEU A 92 -1.69 10.93 7.68
N THR A 93 -2.79 10.47 8.30
CA THR A 93 -3.14 9.05 8.36
C THR A 93 -3.31 8.47 6.96
N ALA A 94 -4.11 9.12 6.11
CA ALA A 94 -4.32 8.70 4.72
C ALA A 94 -3.01 8.67 3.92
N LEU A 95 -2.15 9.67 4.07
CA LEU A 95 -0.85 9.74 3.40
C LEU A 95 0.11 8.64 3.84
N VAL A 96 0.15 8.31 5.14
CA VAL A 96 1.04 7.26 5.64
C VAL A 96 0.54 5.88 5.21
N VAL A 97 -0.76 5.63 5.23
CA VAL A 97 -1.34 4.36 4.76
C VAL A 97 -1.12 4.19 3.25
N ALA A 98 -1.33 5.26 2.46
CA ALA A 98 -1.07 5.27 1.02
C ALA A 98 0.41 5.14 0.67
N GLY A 99 1.26 5.96 1.30
CA GLY A 99 2.71 5.97 1.10
C GLY A 99 3.35 4.65 1.56
N GLY A 100 2.83 4.04 2.62
CA GLY A 100 3.24 2.72 3.08
C GLY A 100 2.95 1.62 2.06
N SER A 101 1.80 1.66 1.37
CA SER A 101 1.52 0.71 0.28
C SER A 101 2.49 0.93 -0.89
N ASN A 102 2.74 2.17 -1.31
CA ASN A 102 3.73 2.42 -2.38
C ASN A 102 5.15 1.96 -1.97
N LEU A 103 5.56 2.21 -0.72
CA LEU A 103 6.84 1.72 -0.21
C LEU A 103 6.89 0.17 -0.19
N LEU A 104 5.80 -0.49 0.20
CA LEU A 104 5.69 -1.94 0.15
C LEU A 104 5.74 -2.47 -1.29
N HIS A 105 5.13 -1.75 -2.22
CA HIS A 105 5.18 -2.04 -3.65
C HIS A 105 6.61 -1.99 -4.20
N ASP A 106 7.36 -0.94 -3.82
CA ASP A 106 8.74 -0.72 -4.26
C ASP A 106 9.74 -1.68 -3.59
N LEU A 107 9.54 -2.03 -2.32
CA LEU A 107 10.39 -2.97 -1.56
C LEU A 107 10.10 -4.43 -1.89
N TRP A 108 8.91 -4.73 -2.39
CA TRP A 108 8.50 -6.07 -2.80
C TRP A 108 8.09 -6.11 -4.29
N PRO A 109 9.00 -5.74 -5.22
CA PRO A 109 8.68 -5.70 -6.63
C PRO A 109 8.47 -7.12 -7.15
N GLN A 110 7.24 -7.45 -7.51
CA GLN A 110 6.87 -8.81 -7.96
C GLN A 110 7.26 -9.12 -9.41
N GLY A 111 8.32 -8.50 -9.93
CA GLY A 111 8.80 -8.71 -11.31
C GLY A 111 10.01 -9.65 -11.45
N GLN A 112 10.59 -10.15 -10.36
CA GLN A 112 11.77 -11.04 -10.42
C GLN A 112 11.52 -12.49 -9.95
N LEU A 113 10.29 -12.80 -9.54
CA LEU A 113 9.90 -14.19 -9.22
C LEU A 113 9.26 -14.92 -10.40
N GLU A 114 9.02 -14.22 -11.52
CA GLU A 114 8.88 -14.83 -12.84
C GLU A 114 10.26 -14.91 -13.48
N GLY A 115 11.19 -15.62 -12.81
CA GLY A 115 12.20 -16.31 -13.58
C GLY A 115 11.45 -17.32 -14.40
N GLU A 116 11.28 -17.05 -15.70
CA GLU A 116 11.08 -18.11 -16.69
C GLU A 116 12.10 -19.19 -16.33
N ILE A 117 11.65 -20.29 -15.74
CA ILE A 117 12.44 -21.50 -15.74
C ILE A 117 12.35 -21.94 -17.19
N GLU A 118 13.24 -21.39 -18.01
CA GLU A 118 13.49 -21.87 -19.35
C GLU A 118 14.06 -23.28 -19.14
N LEU A 119 13.17 -24.27 -19.15
CA LEU A 119 13.55 -25.65 -19.19
C LEU A 119 14.14 -25.87 -20.58
N GLU A 120 15.46 -25.66 -20.71
CA GLU A 120 16.22 -26.21 -21.82
C GLU A 120 16.12 -27.73 -21.72
N ILE A 121 15.15 -28.29 -22.42
CA ILE A 121 15.05 -29.73 -22.62
C ILE A 121 16.22 -30.10 -23.53
N GLU A 122 17.25 -30.74 -22.98
CA GLU A 122 18.30 -31.35 -23.79
C GLU A 122 17.64 -32.38 -24.75
N GLU A 123 18.13 -32.52 -25.98
CA GLU A 123 17.58 -33.40 -27.03
C GLU A 123 17.43 -34.89 -26.62
N ASP A 124 17.90 -35.29 -25.43
CA ASP A 124 17.75 -36.63 -24.85
C ASP A 124 16.52 -36.82 -23.93
N GLY A 125 15.76 -35.75 -23.66
CA GLY A 125 14.52 -35.78 -22.88
C GLY A 125 14.70 -35.83 -21.36
N ARG A 126 15.84 -35.41 -20.81
CA ARG A 126 16.02 -35.20 -19.37
C ARG A 126 15.87 -33.72 -19.01
N ILE A 127 15.32 -33.49 -17.81
CA ILE A 127 15.24 -32.19 -17.14
C ILE A 127 16.51 -32.01 -16.31
#